data_AF-A0A9X0CV48-F1
#
_entry.id   AF-A0A9X0CV48-F1
#
_cell.length_a   1.000
_cell.length_b   1.000
_cell.length_c   1.000
_cell.angle_alpha   90.00
_cell.angle_beta   90.00
_cell.angle_gamma   90.00
#
_symmetry.space_group_name_H-M   'P 1'
#
loop_
_entity.id
_entity.type
_entity.pdbx_description
1 polymer ?
#
loop_
_entity_poly.entity_id
_entity_poly.type
_entity_poly.pdbx_seq_one_letter_code
_entity_poly.pdbx_strand_id
1 'polypeptide(L)'
;MLHRTLKEKQDEIERKKLRAQQQKEKLVNAISVDGLWQTDNAVEAGLLCYPSVSRKIVALKQQINFRKFVLVQEASDKALFSFSKDKKQHSLEQLKQNLVRLISETQDVTESPAKRGRNQGGEEDPVIQNPELLVGKRVVHYFEEDGTRQGYNGLVTGLVPGTRTWFNISYDAEGENEIHTFELLDDYREGDLEILDA
;
A
#
# COMPACT_ATOMS: atom_id res chain seq x y z
N MET A 1 0.27 6.64 45.25
CA MET A 1 0.46 7.56 44.11
C MET A 1 1.10 6.87 42.88
N LEU A 2 0.72 5.63 42.52
CA LEU A 2 1.33 4.90 41.38
C LEU A 2 0.36 4.46 40.27
N HIS A 3 -0.96 4.54 40.48
CA HIS A 3 -1.97 4.11 39.49
C HIS A 3 -2.31 5.16 38.43
N ARG A 4 -1.97 6.43 38.65
CA ARG A 4 -2.28 7.54 37.73
C ARG A 4 -1.38 7.54 36.47
N THR A 5 -0.15 7.03 36.60
CA THR A 5 0.89 7.06 35.56
C THR A 5 0.81 5.95 34.51
N LEU A 6 0.16 4.81 34.80
CA LEU A 6 -0.01 3.74 33.82
C LEU A 6 -1.13 4.05 32.83
N LYS A 7 -2.25 4.57 33.33
CA LYS A 7 -3.39 4.98 32.51
C LYS A 7 -3.02 6.12 31.56
N GLU A 8 -2.34 7.15 32.05
CA GLU A 8 -1.88 8.27 31.21
C GLU A 8 -0.91 7.83 30.09
N LYS A 9 -0.02 6.88 30.37
CA LYS A 9 0.86 6.27 29.37
C LYS A 9 0.09 5.42 28.35
N GLN A 10 -0.92 4.66 28.80
CA GLN A 10 -1.80 3.89 27.92
C GLN A 10 -2.59 4.82 26.99
N ASP A 11 -3.18 5.90 27.53
CA ASP A 11 -3.90 6.91 26.75
C ASP A 11 -2.99 7.62 25.75
N GLU A 12 -1.72 7.86 26.09
CA GLU A 12 -0.74 8.42 25.15
C GLU A 12 -0.38 7.43 24.02
N ILE A 13 -0.21 6.15 24.36
CA ILE A 13 0.04 5.09 23.37
C ILE A 13 -1.14 4.95 22.42
N GLU A 14 -2.37 4.91 22.95
CA GLU A 14 -3.59 4.82 22.14
C GLU A 14 -3.75 6.04 21.22
N ARG A 15 -3.52 7.26 21.73
CA ARG A 15 -3.54 8.47 20.90
C ARG A 15 -2.49 8.44 19.80
N LYS A 16 -1.28 7.92 20.09
CA LYS A 16 -0.23 7.75 19.07
C LYS A 16 -0.63 6.71 18.02
N LYS A 17 -1.21 5.58 18.44
CA LYS A 17 -1.72 4.55 17.53
C LYS A 17 -2.84 5.07 16.63
N LEU A 18 -3.84 5.76 17.21
CA LEU A 18 -4.94 6.36 16.46
C LEU A 18 -4.45 7.36 15.41
N ARG A 19 -3.50 8.23 15.77
CA ARG A 19 -2.91 9.18 14.81
C ARG A 19 -2.14 8.48 13.70
N ALA A 20 -1.38 7.43 14.02
CA ALA A 20 -0.67 6.64 13.02
C ALA A 20 -1.65 5.94 12.07
N GLN A 21 -2.74 5.38 12.59
CA GLN A 21 -3.79 4.76 11.80
C GLN A 21 -4.47 5.77 10.86
N GLN A 22 -4.90 6.93 11.38
CA GLN A 22 -5.48 8.01 10.57
C GLN A 22 -4.50 8.53 9.51
N GLN A 23 -3.20 8.53 9.80
CA GLN A 23 -2.18 8.89 8.81
C GLN A 23 -2.02 7.82 7.73
N LYS A 24 -2.07 6.52 8.09
CA LYS A 24 -2.05 5.40 7.14
C LYS A 24 -3.27 5.49 6.21
N GLU A 25 -4.47 5.64 6.77
CA GLU A 25 -5.73 5.78 6.04
C GLU A 25 -5.70 6.94 5.04
N LYS A 26 -5.20 8.12 5.44
CA LYS A 26 -5.03 9.27 4.53
C LYS A 26 -4.07 8.99 3.37
N LEU A 27 -3.01 8.20 3.61
CA LEU A 27 -2.07 7.82 2.56
C LEU A 27 -2.70 6.78 1.62
N VAL A 28 -3.48 5.84 2.15
CA VAL A 28 -4.25 4.88 1.34
C VAL A 28 -5.22 5.61 0.43
N ASN A 29 -6.09 6.46 0.98
CA ASN A 29 -7.06 7.22 0.19
C ASN A 29 -6.40 8.11 -0.87
N ALA A 30 -5.23 8.69 -0.57
CA ALA A 30 -4.48 9.47 -1.56
C ALA A 30 -3.95 8.62 -2.72
N ILE A 31 -3.54 7.38 -2.44
CA ILE A 31 -2.97 6.47 -3.45
C ILE A 31 -4.07 5.74 -4.23
N SER A 32 -5.22 5.45 -3.63
CA SER A 32 -6.36 4.85 -4.35
C SER A 32 -6.80 5.72 -5.52
N VAL A 33 -6.76 7.06 -5.37
CA VAL A 33 -7.13 7.99 -6.45
C VAL A 33 -6.10 8.04 -7.58
N ASP A 34 -4.81 8.05 -7.24
CA ASP A 34 -3.74 8.30 -8.22
C ASP A 34 -3.04 7.02 -8.71
N GLY A 35 -3.40 5.87 -8.13
CA GLY A 35 -2.72 4.59 -8.25
C GLY A 35 -1.34 4.58 -7.59
N LEU A 36 -0.87 3.38 -7.19
CA LEU A 36 0.52 3.20 -6.74
C LEU A 36 1.45 3.06 -7.94
N TRP A 37 2.44 3.95 -8.08
CA TRP A 37 3.37 3.88 -9.21
C TRP A 37 4.49 2.86 -8.94
N GLN A 38 4.55 1.83 -9.77
CA GLN A 38 5.43 0.67 -9.59
C GLN A 38 6.47 0.47 -10.69
N THR A 39 6.52 1.37 -11.68
CA THR A 39 7.53 1.38 -12.74
C THR A 39 7.95 2.81 -13.04
N ASP A 40 9.12 3.01 -13.63
CA ASP A 40 9.58 4.33 -14.07
C ASP A 40 8.57 4.98 -15.04
N ASN A 41 8.07 4.20 -16.00
CA ASN A 41 7.02 4.63 -16.92
C ASN A 41 5.74 5.09 -16.21
N ALA A 42 5.30 4.37 -15.17
CA ALA A 42 4.12 4.77 -14.39
C ALA A 42 4.35 6.07 -13.62
N VAL A 43 5.57 6.29 -13.10
CA VAL A 43 5.95 7.56 -12.46
C VAL A 43 5.87 8.71 -13.47
N GLU A 44 6.42 8.53 -14.67
CA GLU A 44 6.39 9.56 -15.72
C GLU A 44 4.98 9.87 -16.18
N ALA A 45 4.20 8.83 -16.49
CA ALA A 45 2.81 8.98 -16.92
C ALA A 45 1.96 9.66 -15.84
N GLY A 46 2.06 9.22 -14.59
CA GLY A 46 1.33 9.83 -13.47
C GLY A 46 1.73 11.30 -13.26
N LEU A 47 3.01 11.64 -13.41
CA LEU A 47 3.46 13.02 -13.32
C LEU A 47 2.92 13.93 -14.45
N LEU A 48 2.51 13.39 -15.60
CA LEU A 48 1.87 14.17 -16.67
C LEU A 48 0.45 14.60 -16.31
N CYS A 49 -0.24 13.86 -15.43
CA CYS A 49 -1.60 14.16 -14.99
C CYS A 49 -1.69 15.43 -14.11
N TYR A 50 -0.57 15.93 -13.60
CA TYR A 50 -0.55 17.13 -12.76
C TYR A 50 -0.05 18.36 -13.50
N PRO A 51 -0.82 19.47 -13.54
CA PRO A 51 -0.50 20.64 -14.34
C PRO A 51 0.62 21.50 -13.75
N SER A 52 0.97 21.35 -12.47
CA SER A 52 1.94 22.22 -11.79
C SER A 52 3.01 21.43 -11.05
N VAL A 53 4.21 22.01 -10.98
CA VAL A 53 5.37 21.46 -10.25
C VAL A 53 5.02 21.18 -8.79
N SER A 54 4.28 22.07 -8.13
CA SER A 54 3.88 21.89 -6.73
C SER A 54 3.00 20.65 -6.54
N ARG A 55 2.03 20.41 -7.44
CA ARG A 55 1.17 19.21 -7.38
C ARG A 55 1.97 17.94 -7.65
N LYS A 56 2.88 17.96 -8.63
CA LYS A 56 3.82 16.85 -8.89
C LYS A 56 4.67 16.49 -7.66
N ILE A 57 5.18 17.51 -6.95
CA ILE A 57 5.94 17.30 -5.71
C ILE A 57 5.06 16.66 -4.62
N VAL A 58 3.80 17.09 -4.49
CA VAL A 58 2.86 16.50 -3.52
C VAL A 58 2.60 15.03 -3.84
N ALA A 59 2.31 14.71 -5.11
CA ALA A 59 2.08 13.34 -5.56
C ALA A 59 3.29 12.44 -5.28
N LEU A 60 4.51 12.87 -5.63
CA LEU A 60 5.74 12.11 -5.32
C LEU A 60 5.94 11.89 -3.82
N LYS A 61 5.66 12.90 -3.00
CA LYS A 61 5.73 12.76 -1.53
C LYS A 61 4.71 11.76 -1.01
N GLN A 62 3.51 11.73 -1.58
CA GLN A 62 2.48 10.73 -1.22
C GLN A 62 2.95 9.32 -1.59
N GLN A 63 3.46 9.10 -2.80
CA GLN A 63 4.02 7.82 -3.24
C GLN A 63 5.16 7.34 -2.32
N ILE A 64 6.12 8.21 -2.00
CA ILE A 64 7.26 7.87 -1.11
C ILE A 64 6.77 7.61 0.33
N ASN A 65 5.86 8.42 0.86
CA ASN A 65 5.31 8.21 2.21
C ASN A 65 4.47 6.93 2.30
N PHE A 66 3.71 6.61 1.26
CA PHE A 66 2.95 5.38 1.20
C PHE A 66 3.89 4.17 1.26
N ARG A 67 4.94 4.16 0.45
CA ARG A 67 5.99 3.13 0.52
C ARG A 67 6.59 3.03 1.92
N LYS A 68 6.90 4.15 2.56
CA LYS A 68 7.52 4.18 3.89
C LYS A 68 6.60 3.69 5.01
N PHE A 69 5.37 4.18 5.06
CA PHE A 69 4.50 4.06 6.22
C PHE A 69 3.38 3.03 6.04
N VAL A 70 2.95 2.82 4.80
CA VAL A 70 1.87 1.89 4.47
C VAL A 70 2.45 0.54 4.07
N LEU A 71 3.36 0.52 3.08
CA LEU A 71 4.03 -0.71 2.67
C LEU A 71 5.14 -1.14 3.61
N VAL A 72 5.61 -0.24 4.49
CA VAL A 72 6.75 -0.47 5.38
C VAL A 72 7.98 -0.93 4.59
N GLN A 73 8.15 -0.36 3.39
CA GLN A 73 9.19 -0.75 2.46
C GLN A 73 10.58 -0.50 3.08
N GLU A 74 11.42 -1.53 3.08
CA GLU A 74 12.83 -1.38 3.41
C GLU A 74 13.61 -0.87 2.19
N ALA A 75 14.59 0.00 2.43
CA ALA A 75 15.44 0.55 1.38
C ALA A 75 16.90 0.47 1.80
N SER A 76 17.78 0.30 0.81
CA SER A 76 19.23 0.26 1.03
C SER A 76 19.74 1.57 1.65
N ASP A 77 19.16 2.69 1.22
CA ASP A 77 19.43 4.03 1.74
C ASP A 77 18.16 4.69 2.29
N LYS A 78 18.13 4.93 3.60
CA LYS A 78 16.99 5.60 4.26
C LYS A 78 16.79 7.04 3.81
N ALA A 79 17.79 7.67 3.19
CA ALA A 79 17.68 9.02 2.65
C ALA A 79 16.71 9.09 1.45
N LEU A 80 16.40 7.97 0.79
CA LEU A 80 15.41 7.91 -0.28
C LEU A 80 14.01 8.33 0.22
N PHE A 81 13.72 8.07 1.49
CA PHE A 81 12.47 8.48 2.14
C PHE A 81 12.46 9.91 2.70
N SER A 82 13.51 10.70 2.44
CA SER A 82 13.61 12.08 2.91
C SER A 82 13.13 13.08 1.85
N PHE A 83 12.58 14.21 2.34
CA PHE A 83 12.03 15.28 1.49
C PHE A 83 12.84 16.57 1.55
N SER A 84 13.91 16.57 2.33
CA SER A 84 14.79 17.70 2.51
C SER A 84 16.18 17.23 2.94
N LYS A 85 17.17 18.04 2.57
CA LYS A 85 18.55 17.90 3.01
C LYS A 85 19.08 19.29 3.32
N ASP A 86 19.77 19.45 4.45
CA ASP A 86 20.37 20.72 4.86
C ASP A 86 19.38 21.91 4.85
N LYS A 87 18.17 21.69 5.40
CA LYS A 87 17.03 22.64 5.44
C LYS A 87 16.48 23.06 4.07
N LYS A 88 16.98 22.51 2.97
CA LYS A 88 16.47 22.73 1.62
C LYS A 88 15.56 21.57 1.21
N GLN A 89 14.37 21.88 0.70
CA GLN A 89 13.49 20.85 0.17
C GLN A 89 14.09 20.22 -1.09
N HIS A 90 13.87 18.92 -1.26
CA HIS A 90 14.24 18.22 -2.49
C HIS A 90 13.48 18.80 -3.68
N SER A 91 14.17 18.87 -4.83
CA SER A 91 13.55 19.27 -6.09
C SER A 91 12.61 18.18 -6.59
N LEU A 92 11.76 18.53 -7.57
CA LEU A 92 10.93 17.57 -8.29
C LEU A 92 11.76 16.39 -8.80
N GLU A 93 12.88 16.68 -9.45
CA GLU A 93 13.77 15.68 -10.02
C GLU A 93 14.40 14.77 -8.97
N GLN A 94 14.85 15.33 -7.83
CA GLN A 94 15.40 14.52 -6.75
C GLN A 94 14.35 13.58 -6.14
N LEU A 95 13.11 14.04 -5.94
CA LEU A 95 12.04 13.20 -5.43
C LEU A 95 11.66 12.09 -6.41
N LYS A 96 11.63 12.40 -7.71
CA LYS A 96 11.41 11.40 -8.76
C LYS A 96 12.49 10.33 -8.73
N GLN A 97 13.76 10.72 -8.71
CA GLN A 97 14.88 9.78 -8.63
C GLN A 97 14.84 8.91 -7.37
N ASN A 98 14.49 9.51 -6.22
CA ASN A 98 14.30 8.75 -4.99
C ASN A 98 13.21 7.68 -5.14
N LEU A 99 12.07 8.03 -5.73
CA LEU A 99 10.96 7.10 -5.95
C LEU A 99 11.33 5.98 -6.93
N VAL A 100 11.94 6.31 -8.08
CA VAL A 100 12.37 5.32 -9.08
C VAL A 100 13.36 4.33 -8.47
N ARG A 101 14.30 4.80 -7.64
CA ARG A 101 15.25 3.94 -6.95
C ARG A 101 14.56 3.00 -5.94
N LEU A 102 13.60 3.52 -5.18
CA LEU A 102 12.78 2.69 -4.28
C LEU A 102 12.02 1.60 -5.06
N ILE A 103 11.51 1.91 -6.25
CA ILE A 103 10.82 0.94 -7.11
C ILE A 103 11.80 -0.14 -7.61
N SER A 104 12.99 0.25 -8.08
CA SER A 104 13.98 -0.71 -8.54
C SER A 104 14.43 -1.67 -7.44
N GLU A 105 14.60 -1.16 -6.21
CA GLU A 105 15.03 -1.99 -5.07
C GLU A 105 13.99 -3.08 -4.70
N THR A 106 12.71 -2.92 -5.06
CA THR A 106 11.67 -3.93 -4.79
C THR A 106 11.58 -5.02 -5.86
N GLN A 107 12.05 -4.75 -7.07
CA GLN A 107 12.01 -5.74 -8.16
C GLN A 107 13.10 -6.81 -7.98
N ASP A 108 14.20 -6.48 -7.29
CA ASP A 108 15.29 -7.44 -7.01
C ASP A 108 14.99 -8.40 -5.84
N VAL A 109 13.96 -8.14 -5.03
CA VAL A 109 13.67 -8.92 -3.80
C VAL A 109 12.66 -10.05 -4.03
N THR A 110 12.02 -10.11 -5.20
CA THR A 110 11.04 -11.16 -5.54
C THR A 110 11.66 -12.55 -5.70
N GLU A 111 13.00 -12.68 -5.68
CA GLU A 111 13.71 -13.97 -5.84
C GLU A 111 14.31 -14.57 -4.55
N SER A 112 13.98 -14.10 -3.34
CA SER A 112 14.50 -14.74 -2.11
C SER A 112 13.47 -15.65 -1.40
N PRO A 113 13.53 -16.99 -1.63
CA PRO A 113 12.74 -17.96 -0.88
C PRO A 113 13.40 -18.26 0.48
N ALA A 114 13.37 -17.33 1.43
CA ALA A 114 13.77 -17.58 2.82
C ALA A 114 13.11 -16.54 3.73
N LYS A 115 12.13 -16.89 4.57
CA LYS A 115 12.28 -17.79 5.72
C LYS A 115 11.01 -18.63 5.91
N ARG A 116 11.15 -19.95 5.78
CA ARG A 116 10.16 -20.94 6.24
C ARG A 116 10.14 -20.90 7.78
N GLY A 117 9.16 -20.20 8.34
CA GLY A 117 8.69 -20.44 9.70
C GLY A 117 7.83 -21.70 9.68
N ARG A 118 8.36 -22.79 10.24
CA ARG A 118 7.65 -24.05 10.42
C ARG A 118 6.70 -23.88 11.62
N ASN A 119 5.39 -23.91 11.39
CA ASN A 119 4.33 -24.22 12.38
C ASN A 119 3.10 -24.66 11.57
N GLN A 120 2.81 -25.96 11.48
CA GLN A 120 1.95 -26.78 12.35
C GLN A 120 0.45 -26.50 12.19
N GLY A 121 -0.22 -27.35 11.39
CA GLY A 121 -1.49 -27.96 11.77
C GLY A 121 -2.79 -27.23 11.44
N GLY A 122 -3.01 -26.92 10.16
CA GLY A 122 -4.32 -26.58 9.59
C GLY A 122 -4.17 -26.44 8.07
N GLU A 123 -5.08 -26.98 7.26
CA GLU A 123 -5.13 -26.66 5.83
C GLU A 123 -5.57 -25.19 5.70
N GLU A 124 -4.62 -24.26 5.87
CA GLU A 124 -4.85 -22.86 5.50
C GLU A 124 -5.03 -22.81 3.98
N ASP A 125 -6.02 -22.02 3.54
CA ASP A 125 -6.35 -21.80 2.13
C ASP A 125 -5.07 -21.52 1.30
N PRO A 126 -4.90 -22.16 0.12
CA PRO A 126 -3.75 -21.95 -0.74
C PRO A 126 -3.42 -20.48 -1.02
N VAL A 127 -4.43 -19.60 -1.11
CA VAL A 127 -4.25 -18.15 -1.32
C VAL A 127 -3.56 -17.49 -0.13
N ILE A 128 -3.82 -17.93 1.09
CA ILE A 128 -3.15 -17.43 2.30
C ILE A 128 -1.67 -17.81 2.32
N GLN A 129 -1.36 -19.03 1.89
CA GLN A 129 0.01 -19.54 1.86
C GLN A 129 0.82 -18.99 0.69
N ASN A 130 0.17 -18.78 -0.44
CA ASN A 130 0.74 -18.23 -1.65
C ASN A 130 -0.13 -17.06 -2.15
N PRO A 131 0.11 -15.84 -1.63
CA PRO A 131 -0.70 -14.66 -1.95
C PRO A 131 -0.72 -14.33 -3.46
N GLU A 132 0.31 -14.73 -4.21
CA GLU A 132 0.36 -14.57 -5.67
C GLU A 132 -0.78 -15.31 -6.39
N LEU A 133 -1.39 -16.33 -5.79
CA LEU A 133 -2.55 -17.04 -6.35
C LEU A 133 -3.81 -16.16 -6.45
N LEU A 134 -3.85 -15.04 -5.73
CA LEU A 134 -4.92 -14.05 -5.84
C LEU A 134 -4.79 -13.22 -7.12
N VAL A 135 -3.59 -13.09 -7.69
CA VAL A 135 -3.37 -12.32 -8.93
C VAL A 135 -4.06 -12.99 -10.12
N GLY A 136 -4.75 -12.19 -10.91
CA GLY A 136 -5.56 -12.64 -12.05
C GLY A 136 -6.94 -13.17 -11.67
N LYS A 137 -7.28 -13.21 -10.37
CA LYS A 137 -8.61 -13.64 -9.92
C LYS A 137 -9.64 -12.54 -10.08
N ARG A 138 -10.85 -12.94 -10.48
CA ARG A 138 -12.06 -12.13 -10.36
C ARG A 138 -12.54 -12.20 -8.93
N VAL A 139 -12.96 -11.08 -8.37
CA VAL A 139 -13.35 -10.98 -6.96
C VAL A 139 -14.58 -10.10 -6.80
N VAL A 140 -15.30 -10.28 -5.69
CA VAL A 140 -16.21 -9.28 -5.12
C VAL A 140 -15.54 -8.71 -3.87
N HIS A 141 -15.28 -7.40 -3.87
CA HIS A 141 -14.77 -6.69 -2.71
C HIS A 141 -15.91 -5.93 -2.05
N TYR A 142 -16.13 -6.17 -0.76
CA TYR A 142 -17.20 -5.57 0.02
C TYR A 142 -16.71 -4.36 0.80
N PHE A 143 -17.47 -3.27 0.75
CA PHE A 143 -17.28 -2.09 1.58
C PHE A 143 -18.55 -1.80 2.38
N GLU A 144 -18.41 -1.26 3.59
CA GLU A 144 -19.54 -0.69 4.32
C GLU A 144 -19.77 0.76 3.87
N GLU A 145 -20.91 1.00 3.21
CA GLU A 145 -21.37 2.33 2.82
C GLU A 145 -22.74 2.61 3.45
N ASP A 146 -22.82 3.68 4.24
CA ASP A 146 -24.05 4.08 4.96
C ASP A 146 -24.68 2.94 5.79
N GLY A 147 -23.85 2.06 6.35
CA GLY A 147 -24.29 0.89 7.14
C GLY A 147 -24.83 -0.28 6.31
N THR A 148 -24.67 -0.22 4.98
CA THR A 148 -25.00 -1.31 4.07
C THR A 148 -23.71 -1.88 3.47
N ARG A 149 -23.59 -3.21 3.48
CA ARG A 149 -22.47 -3.91 2.84
C ARG A 149 -22.69 -3.96 1.34
N GLN A 150 -21.89 -3.22 0.58
CA GLN A 150 -21.97 -3.12 -0.88
C GLN A 150 -20.81 -3.90 -1.51
N GLY A 151 -21.10 -4.78 -2.47
CA GLY A 151 -20.10 -5.55 -3.20
C GLY A 151 -19.73 -4.91 -4.53
N TYR A 152 -18.44 -4.96 -4.86
CA TYR A 152 -17.86 -4.41 -6.09
C TYR A 152 -17.06 -5.48 -6.81
N ASN A 153 -17.43 -5.77 -8.06
CA ASN A 153 -16.72 -6.73 -8.90
C ASN A 153 -15.41 -6.13 -9.39
N GLY A 154 -14.32 -6.90 -9.28
CA GLY A 154 -13.02 -6.46 -9.74
C GLY A 154 -12.13 -7.61 -10.23
N LEU A 155 -10.98 -7.22 -10.79
CA LEU A 155 -9.88 -8.09 -11.18
C LEU A 155 -8.64 -7.70 -10.38
N VAL A 156 -8.05 -8.66 -9.67
CA VAL A 156 -6.77 -8.44 -8.99
C VAL A 156 -5.66 -8.47 -10.03
N THR A 157 -5.06 -7.32 -10.30
CA THR A 157 -4.14 -7.15 -11.45
C THR A 157 -2.69 -7.44 -11.12
N GLY A 158 -2.31 -7.44 -9.83
CA GLY A 158 -0.94 -7.75 -9.43
C GLY A 158 -0.71 -7.66 -7.93
N LEU A 159 0.37 -8.29 -7.46
CA LEU A 159 0.91 -8.07 -6.13
C LEU A 159 1.81 -6.82 -6.17
N VAL A 160 1.72 -5.97 -5.16
CA VAL A 160 2.63 -4.82 -5.04
C VAL A 160 4.05 -5.34 -4.75
N PRO A 161 5.07 -4.97 -5.53
CA PRO A 161 6.45 -5.41 -5.30
C PRO A 161 6.96 -5.06 -3.89
N GLY A 162 7.70 -5.99 -3.29
CA GLY A 162 8.29 -5.81 -1.97
C GLY A 162 7.33 -6.02 -0.78
N THR A 163 6.09 -6.45 -1.03
CA THR A 163 5.11 -6.79 0.01
C THR A 163 4.36 -8.08 -0.32
N ARG A 164 3.73 -8.69 0.69
CA ARG A 164 2.95 -9.94 0.57
C ARG A 164 1.45 -9.76 0.76
N THR A 165 1.02 -8.60 1.22
CA THR A 165 -0.38 -8.36 1.62
C THR A 165 -1.07 -7.32 0.74
N TRP A 166 -0.32 -6.46 0.05
CA TRP A 166 -0.90 -5.40 -0.79
C TRP A 166 -1.00 -5.83 -2.25
N PHE A 167 -2.16 -5.60 -2.84
CA PHE A 167 -2.49 -5.97 -4.19
C PHE A 167 -3.06 -4.79 -4.95
N ASN A 168 -2.79 -4.77 -6.24
CA ASN A 168 -3.48 -3.92 -7.20
C ASN A 168 -4.78 -4.59 -7.65
N ILE A 169 -5.84 -3.82 -7.76
CA ILE A 169 -7.16 -4.27 -8.22
C ILE A 169 -7.80 -3.19 -9.10
N SER A 170 -8.45 -3.60 -10.18
CA SER A 170 -9.31 -2.74 -11.00
C SER A 170 -10.77 -3.14 -10.83
N TYR A 171 -11.68 -2.18 -10.65
CA TYR A 171 -13.12 -2.44 -10.55
C TYR A 171 -13.82 -2.26 -11.90
N ASP A 172 -14.83 -3.10 -12.16
CA ASP A 172 -15.56 -3.09 -13.43
C ASP A 172 -16.27 -1.77 -13.71
N ALA A 173 -16.75 -1.11 -12.66
CA ALA A 173 -17.52 0.13 -12.76
C ALA A 173 -16.67 1.32 -13.21
N GLU A 174 -15.37 1.29 -12.94
CA GLU A 174 -14.41 2.36 -13.19
C GLU A 174 -13.55 2.09 -14.45
N GLY A 175 -13.47 0.82 -14.86
CA GLY A 175 -12.76 0.36 -16.04
C GLY A 175 -11.32 -0.06 -15.75
N GLU A 176 -10.73 -0.83 -16.67
CA GLU A 176 -9.44 -1.52 -16.48
C GLU A 176 -8.23 -0.59 -16.27
N ASN A 177 -8.38 0.71 -16.55
CA ASN A 177 -7.29 1.69 -16.40
C ASN A 177 -7.23 2.30 -14.99
N GLU A 178 -8.25 2.11 -14.17
CA GLU A 178 -8.30 2.63 -12.80
C GLU A 178 -7.84 1.52 -11.83
N ILE A 179 -6.64 1.72 -11.25
CA ILE A 179 -5.98 0.74 -10.38
C ILE A 179 -5.96 1.26 -8.95
N HIS A 180 -6.59 0.50 -8.06
CA HIS A 180 -6.54 0.71 -6.63
C HIS A 180 -5.54 -0.23 -5.98
N THR A 181 -5.10 0.10 -4.77
CA THR A 181 -4.19 -0.74 -4.00
C THR A 181 -4.73 -0.97 -2.59
N PHE A 182 -4.95 -2.23 -2.21
CA PHE A 182 -5.54 -2.64 -0.93
C PHE A 182 -4.82 -3.83 -0.30
N GLU A 183 -5.02 -4.06 1.00
CA GLU A 183 -4.53 -5.25 1.72
C GLU A 183 -5.47 -6.45 1.50
N LEU A 184 -5.67 -6.84 0.24
CA LEU A 184 -6.70 -7.82 -0.16
C LEU A 184 -6.59 -9.19 0.54
N LEU A 185 -5.40 -9.56 1.04
CA LEU A 185 -5.26 -10.80 1.80
C LEU A 185 -5.90 -10.71 3.19
N ASP A 186 -5.88 -9.53 3.79
CA ASP A 186 -6.56 -9.27 5.06
C ASP A 186 -8.06 -9.16 4.82
N ASP A 187 -8.50 -8.46 3.77
CA ASP A 187 -9.91 -8.42 3.35
C ASP A 187 -10.48 -9.83 3.09
N TYR A 188 -9.69 -10.72 2.46
CA TYR A 188 -10.05 -12.13 2.26
C TYR A 188 -10.19 -12.91 3.59
N ARG A 189 -9.30 -12.68 4.55
CA ARG A 189 -9.37 -13.32 5.88
C ARG A 189 -10.56 -12.84 6.71
N GLU A 190 -10.91 -11.56 6.56
CA GLU A 190 -12.03 -10.93 7.26
C GLU A 190 -13.37 -11.22 6.60
N GLY A 191 -13.33 -11.79 5.39
CA GLY A 191 -14.51 -12.17 4.60
C GLY A 191 -15.08 -11.05 3.74
N ASP A 192 -14.38 -9.91 3.68
CA ASP A 192 -14.71 -8.73 2.86
C ASP A 192 -14.19 -8.81 1.43
N LEU A 193 -13.49 -9.89 1.09
CA LEU A 193 -13.17 -10.24 -0.29
C LEU A 193 -13.60 -11.67 -0.59
N GLU A 194 -14.35 -11.87 -1.65
CA GLU A 194 -14.73 -13.19 -2.16
C GLU A 194 -14.12 -13.42 -3.55
N ILE A 195 -13.47 -14.56 -3.75
CA ILE A 195 -12.97 -14.97 -5.07
C ILE A 195 -14.13 -15.53 -5.87
N LEU A 196 -14.40 -14.93 -7.03
CA LEU A 196 -15.35 -15.46 -7.99
C LEU A 196 -14.66 -16.60 -8.74
N ASP A 197 -15.05 -17.83 -8.43
CA ASP A 197 -14.56 -19.01 -9.16
C ASP A 197 -14.78 -18.86 -10.67
N ALA A 198 -13.81 -19.35 -11.45
CA ALA A 198 -13.83 -19.35 -12.91
C ALA A 198 -14.61 -20.54 -13.48
#